data_AF-A0A318AXM9-F1
#
_entry.id   AF-A0A318AXM9-F1
#
_cell.length_a   1.000
_cell.length_b   1.000
_cell.length_c   1.000
_cell.angle_alpha   90.00
_cell.angle_beta   90.00
_cell.angle_gamma   90.00
#
_symmetry.space_group_name_H-M   'P 1'
#
loop_
_entity.id
_entity.type
_entity.pdbx_description
1 polymer ?
#
loop_
_entity_poly.entity_id
_entity_poly.type
_entity_poly.pdbx_seq_one_letter_code
_entity_poly.pdbx_strand_id
1 'polypeptide(L)'
;MKIKDIQQQLAARGYTPGPIDGVWGRATVAAVRRFQLKHGLEPDGVVGPLTLAALFQGAPAVNAPTPLTLADFDDPGLVWFQEARRLIGTREKPGRGDNPEIIDWASDQGLKSIYTGDDVPWCGLFVGHCVSATLDREPTPAGLLSARAWERFGIPTAPTPGAVMVFWRDGRGSGKGHVGFYAGEDDGAYRILGGNQSDSVSLAWLTKERFVAARWPATVPPPVARAIKVARNSSLSWNEA
;
A
#
# COMPACT_ATOMS: atom_id res chain seq x y z
N MET A 1 16.46 -5.16 0.90
CA MET A 1 16.91 -3.96 1.63
C MET A 1 15.72 -3.41 2.41
N LYS A 2 15.94 -2.92 3.63
CA LYS A 2 14.88 -2.52 4.57
C LYS A 2 14.77 -0.99 4.65
N ILE A 3 13.62 -0.49 5.10
CA ILE A 3 13.40 0.96 5.33
C ILE A 3 14.45 1.53 6.30
N LYS A 4 14.84 0.77 7.33
CA LYS A 4 15.89 1.19 8.28
C LYS A 4 17.22 1.48 7.59
N ASP A 5 17.60 0.68 6.59
CA ASP A 5 18.84 0.88 5.84
C ASP A 5 18.82 2.23 5.11
N ILE A 6 17.66 2.60 4.55
CA ILE A 6 17.43 3.89 3.88
C ILE A 6 17.48 5.05 4.89
N GLN A 7 16.80 4.94 6.02
CA GLN A 7 16.82 5.96 7.08
C GLN A 7 18.24 6.17 7.62
N GLN A 8 18.98 5.08 7.88
CA GLN A 8 20.39 5.14 8.29
C GLN A 8 21.24 5.88 7.26
N GLN A 9 21.07 5.54 5.98
CA GLN A 9 21.86 6.13 4.92
C GLN A 9 21.51 7.62 4.70
N LEU A 10 20.24 8.01 4.78
CA LEU A 10 19.83 9.41 4.74
C LEU A 10 20.46 10.21 5.89
N ALA A 11 20.44 9.66 7.11
CA ALA A 11 21.07 10.27 8.28
C ALA A 11 22.59 10.42 8.10
N ALA A 12 23.26 9.35 7.64
CA ALA A 12 24.70 9.37 7.34
C ALA A 12 25.06 10.40 6.24
N ARG A 13 24.12 10.70 5.34
CA ARG A 13 24.25 11.71 4.28
C ARG A 13 23.89 13.13 4.74
N GLY A 14 23.59 13.34 6.02
CA GLY A 14 23.27 14.65 6.60
C GLY A 14 21.81 15.09 6.45
N TYR A 15 20.90 14.18 6.10
CA TYR A 15 19.46 14.44 6.10
C TYR A 15 18.82 14.02 7.43
N THR A 16 17.60 14.48 7.69
CA THR A 16 16.89 14.22 8.95
C THR A 16 15.63 13.39 8.67
N PRO A 17 15.73 12.05 8.54
CA PRO A 17 14.58 11.18 8.23
C PRO A 17 13.64 10.96 9.43
N GLY A 18 13.95 11.54 10.58
CA GLY A 18 13.30 11.21 11.85
C GLY A 18 13.99 10.02 12.54
N PRO A 19 13.28 9.31 13.43
CA PRO A 19 13.79 8.09 14.05
C PRO A 19 14.15 7.02 13.01
N ILE A 20 15.18 6.22 13.31
CA ILE A 20 15.59 5.08 12.49
C ILE A 20 14.84 3.83 13.00
N ASP A 21 13.54 3.85 12.82
CA ASP A 21 12.58 2.88 13.38
C ASP A 21 12.01 1.91 12.33
N GLY A 22 12.28 2.16 11.03
CA GLY A 22 11.75 1.40 9.92
C GLY A 22 10.35 1.85 9.46
N VAL A 23 9.84 2.97 9.96
CA VAL A 23 8.55 3.55 9.57
C VAL A 23 8.76 4.60 8.47
N TRP A 24 8.04 4.47 7.36
CA TRP A 24 8.09 5.44 6.26
C TRP A 24 7.22 6.67 6.55
N GLY A 25 7.59 7.44 7.58
CA GLY A 25 6.84 8.60 8.03
C GLY A 25 7.16 9.89 7.25
N ARG A 26 6.40 10.97 7.54
CA ARG A 26 6.55 12.28 6.87
C ARG A 26 7.97 12.84 6.93
N ALA A 27 8.70 12.63 8.02
CA ALA A 27 10.09 13.05 8.15
C ALA A 27 11.01 12.30 7.17
N THR A 28 10.79 11.00 6.99
CA THR A 28 11.52 10.18 6.01
C THR A 28 11.19 10.63 4.59
N VAL A 29 9.91 10.83 4.24
CA VAL A 29 9.47 11.36 2.94
C VAL A 29 10.15 12.71 2.65
N ALA A 30 10.12 13.65 3.61
CA ALA A 30 10.75 14.96 3.46
C ALA A 30 12.28 14.86 3.28
N ALA A 31 12.95 13.96 3.99
CA ALA A 31 14.38 13.70 3.85
C ALA A 31 14.72 13.14 2.46
N VAL A 32 13.94 12.18 1.95
CA VAL A 32 14.11 11.62 0.60
C VAL A 32 13.94 12.70 -0.47
N ARG A 33 12.92 13.56 -0.37
CA ARG A 33 12.73 14.66 -1.32
C ARG A 33 13.88 15.66 -1.34
N ARG A 34 14.37 16.04 -0.16
CA ARG A 34 15.55 16.91 -0.06
C ARG A 34 16.79 16.24 -0.67
N PHE A 35 16.91 14.92 -0.51
CA PHE A 35 17.97 14.15 -1.15
C PHE A 35 17.84 14.17 -2.67
N GLN A 36 16.67 13.81 -3.19
CA GLN A 36 16.37 13.80 -4.62
C GLN A 36 16.63 15.16 -5.27
N LEU A 37 16.09 16.23 -4.68
CA LEU A 37 16.27 17.60 -5.17
C LEU A 37 17.76 17.99 -5.26
N LYS A 38 18.56 17.67 -4.22
CA LYS A 38 20.00 17.97 -4.21
C LYS A 38 20.78 17.19 -5.28
N HIS A 39 20.28 16.03 -5.71
CA HIS A 39 20.93 15.15 -6.68
C HIS A 39 20.30 15.22 -8.07
N GLY A 40 19.41 16.20 -8.34
CA GLY A 40 18.77 16.38 -9.65
C GLY A 40 17.80 15.26 -10.04
N LEU A 41 17.25 14.57 -9.04
CA LEU A 41 16.22 13.52 -9.23
C LEU A 41 14.82 14.11 -9.02
N GLU A 42 13.81 13.44 -9.55
CA GLU A 42 12.41 13.78 -9.29
C GLU A 42 12.12 13.69 -7.78
N PRO A 43 11.66 14.77 -7.11
CA PRO A 43 11.45 14.80 -5.67
C PRO A 43 10.08 14.21 -5.28
N ASP A 44 9.81 12.97 -5.71
CA ASP A 44 8.57 12.25 -5.43
C ASP A 44 8.47 11.78 -3.96
N GLY A 45 9.60 11.64 -3.27
CA GLY A 45 9.68 11.12 -1.90
C GLY A 45 9.75 9.59 -1.83
N VAL A 46 9.96 8.91 -2.95
CA VAL A 46 10.06 7.46 -3.10
C VAL A 46 11.48 7.04 -3.48
N VAL A 47 11.99 6.00 -2.82
CA VAL A 47 13.34 5.47 -3.13
C VAL A 47 13.23 4.39 -4.21
N GLY A 48 13.03 4.85 -5.46
CA GLY A 48 13.14 4.01 -6.65
C GLY A 48 14.60 3.73 -7.07
N PRO A 49 14.84 2.99 -8.17
CA PRO A 49 16.19 2.55 -8.56
C PRO A 49 17.22 3.68 -8.74
N LEU A 50 16.80 4.83 -9.29
CA LEU A 50 17.67 6.00 -9.47
C LEU A 50 18.04 6.65 -8.13
N THR A 51 17.04 6.87 -7.28
CA THR A 51 17.26 7.37 -5.91
C THR A 51 18.15 6.42 -5.14
N LEU A 52 17.98 5.10 -5.31
CA LEU A 52 18.76 4.09 -4.63
C LEU A 52 20.24 4.11 -5.04
N ALA A 53 20.50 4.11 -6.35
CA ALA A 53 21.85 4.18 -6.89
C ALA A 53 22.58 5.44 -6.38
N ALA A 54 21.89 6.59 -6.41
CA ALA A 54 22.41 7.83 -5.84
C ALA A 54 22.63 7.71 -4.32
N LEU A 55 21.68 7.12 -3.58
CA LEU A 55 21.69 7.06 -2.12
C LEU A 55 22.72 6.08 -1.54
N PHE A 56 23.12 5.04 -2.27
CA PHE A 56 24.10 4.05 -1.79
C PHE A 56 25.40 4.02 -2.59
N GLN A 57 25.57 4.89 -3.60
CA GLN A 57 26.77 4.93 -4.46
C GLN A 57 27.08 3.56 -5.10
N GLY A 58 26.04 2.76 -5.35
CA GLY A 58 26.12 1.50 -6.07
C GLY A 58 25.71 1.70 -7.53
N ALA A 59 26.35 0.97 -8.45
CA ALA A 59 25.96 0.97 -9.86
C ALA A 59 24.46 0.64 -10.04
N PRO A 60 23.77 1.22 -11.03
CA PRO A 60 22.41 0.83 -11.32
C PRO A 60 22.43 -0.62 -11.80
N ALA A 61 21.90 -1.54 -10.99
CA ALA A 61 21.55 -2.87 -11.49
C ALA A 61 20.25 -2.74 -12.31
N VAL A 62 20.34 -2.09 -13.48
CA VAL A 62 19.31 -2.20 -14.52
C VAL A 62 19.72 -3.30 -15.48
N ASN A 63 19.72 -4.55 -15.04
CA ASN A 63 20.02 -5.68 -15.91
C ASN A 63 18.89 -6.72 -15.87
N ALA A 64 18.27 -6.89 -17.06
CA ALA A 64 17.37 -7.96 -17.48
C ALA A 64 16.04 -8.11 -16.70
N PRO A 65 14.99 -8.70 -17.32
CA PRO A 65 13.81 -9.12 -16.57
C PRO A 65 14.22 -10.18 -15.54
N THR A 66 14.35 -9.76 -14.28
CA THR A 66 14.50 -10.64 -13.13
C THR A 66 13.33 -11.63 -13.13
N PRO A 67 13.56 -12.93 -12.80
CA PRO A 67 12.47 -13.86 -12.57
C PRO A 67 11.45 -13.27 -11.58
N LEU A 68 10.17 -13.47 -11.84
CA LEU A 68 9.08 -13.07 -10.95
C LEU A 68 9.29 -13.79 -9.61
N THR A 69 9.49 -13.05 -8.53
CA THR A 69 9.75 -13.65 -7.21
C THR A 69 9.02 -12.93 -6.10
N LEU A 70 8.92 -13.58 -4.94
CA LEU A 70 8.40 -12.94 -3.73
C LEU A 70 9.22 -11.70 -3.31
N ALA A 71 10.47 -11.56 -3.79
CA ALA A 71 11.29 -10.39 -3.53
C ALA A 71 10.76 -9.10 -4.19
N ASP A 72 9.91 -9.20 -5.22
CA ASP A 72 9.24 -8.04 -5.83
C ASP A 72 8.33 -7.32 -4.80
N PHE A 73 7.84 -8.04 -3.78
CA PHE A 73 7.07 -7.46 -2.67
C PHE A 73 7.95 -6.74 -1.63
N ASP A 74 9.26 -6.95 -1.64
CA ASP A 74 10.24 -6.29 -0.77
C ASP A 74 10.83 -5.01 -1.40
N ASP A 75 10.29 -4.57 -2.56
CA ASP A 75 10.73 -3.33 -3.21
C ASP A 75 10.49 -2.13 -2.28
N PRO A 76 11.56 -1.40 -1.88
CA PRO A 76 11.46 -0.21 -1.03
C PRO A 76 10.75 0.96 -1.72
N GLY A 77 10.60 0.94 -3.04
CA GLY A 77 9.82 1.92 -3.81
C GLY A 77 8.32 1.76 -3.61
N LEU A 78 7.84 0.59 -3.18
CA LEU A 78 6.42 0.34 -2.88
C LEU A 78 6.08 0.78 -1.46
N VAL A 79 6.36 2.04 -1.11
CA VAL A 79 6.31 2.55 0.28
C VAL A 79 4.96 2.33 0.96
N TRP A 80 3.85 2.50 0.23
CA TRP A 80 2.49 2.25 0.75
C TRP A 80 2.23 0.76 0.99
N PHE A 81 2.79 -0.12 0.16
CA PHE A 81 2.68 -1.57 0.33
C PHE A 81 3.55 -2.06 1.50
N GLN A 82 4.72 -1.44 1.71
CA GLN A 82 5.54 -1.74 2.89
C GLN A 82 4.83 -1.33 4.18
N GLU A 83 4.12 -0.19 4.19
CA GLU A 83 3.28 0.20 5.33
C GLU A 83 2.14 -0.80 5.55
N ALA A 84 1.46 -1.23 4.48
CA ALA A 84 0.44 -2.28 4.56
C ALA A 84 0.98 -3.58 5.18
N ARG A 85 2.21 -3.99 4.81
CA ARG A 85 2.86 -5.18 5.36
C ARG A 85 3.23 -5.03 6.83
N ARG A 86 3.67 -3.83 7.25
CA ARG A 86 3.98 -3.52 8.66
C ARG A 86 2.75 -3.69 9.55
N LEU A 87 1.56 -3.42 9.00
CA LEU A 87 0.27 -3.47 9.69
C LEU A 87 -0.38 -4.86 9.70
N ILE A 88 0.21 -5.88 9.10
CA ILE A 88 -0.34 -7.25 9.15
C ILE A 88 -0.50 -7.69 10.62
N GLY A 89 -1.71 -8.11 10.96
CA GLY A 89 -2.08 -8.51 12.32
C GLY A 89 -2.78 -7.44 13.14
N THR A 90 -2.85 -6.17 12.68
CA THR A 90 -3.75 -5.17 13.28
C THR A 90 -5.19 -5.69 13.17
N ARG A 91 -5.91 -5.70 14.30
CA ARG A 91 -7.26 -6.25 14.45
C ARG A 91 -8.18 -5.24 15.09
N GLU A 92 -9.45 -5.20 14.71
CA GLU A 92 -10.46 -4.50 15.52
C GLU A 92 -10.52 -5.10 16.93
N LYS A 93 -11.04 -4.35 17.90
CA LYS A 93 -11.12 -4.83 19.28
C LYS A 93 -12.47 -5.54 19.49
N PRO A 94 -12.50 -6.84 19.80
CA PRO A 94 -13.77 -7.54 20.04
C PRO A 94 -14.50 -6.98 21.28
N GLY A 95 -15.78 -6.65 21.14
CA GLY A 95 -16.63 -6.22 22.26
C GLY A 95 -16.65 -4.70 22.47
N ARG A 96 -16.60 -4.24 23.73
CA ARG A 96 -16.77 -2.81 24.04
C ARG A 96 -15.45 -2.02 23.87
N GLY A 97 -15.45 -1.12 22.88
CA GLY A 97 -14.40 -0.13 22.60
C GLY A 97 -13.56 -0.48 21.38
N ASP A 98 -12.91 0.51 20.79
CA ASP A 98 -12.28 0.43 19.46
C ASP A 98 -10.76 0.15 19.51
N ASN A 99 -10.18 -0.31 18.39
CA ASN A 99 -8.73 -0.29 18.23
C ASN A 99 -8.20 1.15 18.05
N PRO A 100 -7.31 1.66 18.92
CA PRO A 100 -6.81 3.03 18.85
C PRO A 100 -6.04 3.33 17.55
N GLU A 101 -5.34 2.37 16.94
CA GLU A 101 -4.67 2.56 15.66
C GLU A 101 -5.68 2.85 14.53
N ILE A 102 -6.78 2.08 14.49
CA ILE A 102 -7.82 2.23 13.45
C ILE A 102 -8.53 3.59 13.61
N ILE A 103 -8.83 3.98 14.85
CA ILE A 103 -9.43 5.29 15.16
C ILE A 103 -8.48 6.43 14.82
N ASP A 104 -7.18 6.29 15.09
CA ASP A 104 -6.18 7.30 14.73
C ASP A 104 -6.09 7.47 13.21
N TRP A 105 -6.17 6.39 12.42
CA TRP A 105 -6.23 6.49 10.95
C TRP A 105 -7.44 7.30 10.47
N ALA A 106 -8.61 7.06 11.06
CA ALA A 106 -9.82 7.81 10.72
C ALA A 106 -9.67 9.30 11.11
N SER A 107 -9.03 9.58 12.25
CA SER A 107 -8.75 10.95 12.70
C SER A 107 -7.78 11.67 11.75
N ASP A 108 -6.70 11.03 11.34
CA ASP A 108 -5.68 11.58 10.44
C ASP A 108 -6.23 11.92 9.05
N GLN A 109 -7.31 11.26 8.64
CA GLN A 109 -8.01 11.53 7.39
C GLN A 109 -9.20 12.50 7.53
N GLY A 110 -9.38 13.09 8.71
CA GLY A 110 -10.48 14.01 8.97
C GLY A 110 -11.86 13.35 9.02
N LEU A 111 -11.91 12.02 9.18
CA LEU A 111 -13.14 11.22 9.21
C LEU A 111 -13.70 11.03 10.63
N LYS A 112 -13.08 11.64 11.65
CA LYS A 112 -13.47 11.49 13.07
C LYS A 112 -14.95 11.83 13.35
N SER A 113 -15.57 12.69 12.54
CA SER A 113 -16.99 13.05 12.67
C SER A 113 -17.97 12.04 12.05
N ILE A 114 -17.48 11.14 11.19
CA ILE A 114 -18.30 10.17 10.44
C ILE A 114 -17.92 8.71 10.68
N TYR A 115 -16.78 8.47 11.34
CA TYR A 115 -16.30 7.14 11.71
C TYR A 115 -16.34 7.01 13.23
N THR A 116 -17.44 6.45 13.75
CA THR A 116 -17.73 6.42 15.19
C THR A 116 -17.57 5.03 15.82
N GLY A 117 -17.05 4.05 15.08
CA GLY A 117 -16.73 2.71 15.59
C GLY A 117 -16.03 1.84 14.53
N ASP A 118 -15.27 0.83 14.95
CA ASP A 118 -14.57 -0.12 14.06
C ASP A 118 -15.48 -1.17 13.41
N ASP A 119 -16.76 -1.24 13.80
CA ASP A 119 -17.84 -2.00 13.14
C ASP A 119 -18.20 -1.50 11.70
N VAL A 120 -17.58 -0.41 11.24
CA VAL A 120 -17.77 0.13 9.88
C VAL A 120 -16.73 -0.48 8.94
N PRO A 121 -17.10 -1.00 7.76
CA PRO A 121 -16.15 -1.56 6.80
C PRO A 121 -14.93 -0.65 6.54
N TRP A 122 -13.77 -1.09 7.00
CA TRP A 122 -12.55 -0.26 7.06
C TRP A 122 -11.45 -0.67 6.06
N CYS A 123 -11.77 -1.50 5.08
CA CYS A 123 -10.85 -1.81 3.98
C CYS A 123 -10.39 -0.54 3.23
N GLY A 124 -11.31 0.39 2.95
CA GLY A 124 -10.99 1.69 2.35
C GLY A 124 -10.17 2.59 3.26
N LEU A 125 -10.47 2.61 4.57
CA LEU A 125 -9.71 3.35 5.58
C LEU A 125 -8.25 2.90 5.63
N PHE A 126 -8.03 1.58 5.68
CA PHE A 126 -6.71 0.97 5.67
C PHE A 126 -5.88 1.34 4.44
N VAL A 127 -6.45 1.20 3.24
CA VAL A 127 -5.76 1.59 1.99
C VAL A 127 -5.47 3.09 2.00
N GLY A 128 -6.43 3.90 2.45
CA GLY A 128 -6.27 5.33 2.67
C GLY A 128 -5.06 5.64 3.53
N HIS A 129 -4.94 4.98 4.69
CA HIS A 129 -3.87 5.21 5.66
C HIS A 129 -2.52 4.89 5.04
N CYS A 130 -2.38 3.71 4.43
CA CYS A 130 -1.14 3.28 3.80
C CYS A 130 -0.67 4.28 2.73
N VAL A 131 -1.60 4.82 1.93
CA VAL A 131 -1.30 5.83 0.91
C VAL A 131 -0.96 7.18 1.57
N SER A 132 -1.83 7.75 2.40
CA SER A 132 -1.64 9.10 2.94
C SER A 132 -0.46 9.22 3.90
N ALA A 133 -0.13 8.15 4.63
CA ALA A 133 1.01 8.14 5.55
C ALA A 133 2.36 8.16 4.82
N THR A 134 2.42 7.60 3.60
CA THR A 134 3.67 7.36 2.88
C THR A 134 3.82 8.21 1.60
N LEU A 135 2.71 8.64 1.01
CA LEU A 135 2.60 9.47 -0.19
C LEU A 135 1.78 10.73 0.13
N ASP A 136 2.39 11.66 0.86
CA ASP A 136 1.77 12.90 1.36
C ASP A 136 1.18 13.85 0.29
N ARG A 137 1.46 13.60 -1.00
CA ARG A 137 0.92 14.37 -2.15
C ARG A 137 -0.09 13.60 -2.99
N GLU A 138 -0.27 12.31 -2.72
CA GLU A 138 -1.20 11.48 -3.49
C GLU A 138 -2.64 11.76 -3.02
N PRO A 139 -3.55 12.16 -3.93
CA PRO A 139 -4.94 12.37 -3.57
C PRO A 139 -5.66 11.04 -3.31
N THR A 140 -6.35 10.94 -2.18
CA THR A 140 -7.27 9.83 -1.90
C THR A 140 -8.68 10.13 -2.44
N PRO A 141 -9.50 9.10 -2.75
CA PRO A 141 -10.88 9.32 -3.20
C PRO A 141 -11.74 10.01 -2.14
N ALA A 142 -12.67 10.88 -2.56
CA ALA A 142 -13.60 11.59 -1.65
C ALA A 142 -14.51 10.64 -0.83
N GLY A 143 -14.82 9.46 -1.37
CA GLY A 143 -15.58 8.40 -0.69
C GLY A 143 -14.68 7.32 -0.09
N LEU A 144 -13.62 7.72 0.62
CA LEU A 144 -12.49 6.87 1.01
C LEU A 144 -12.88 5.52 1.64
N LEU A 145 -13.89 5.50 2.52
CA LEU A 145 -14.37 4.27 3.17
C LEU A 145 -15.00 3.27 2.19
N SER A 146 -15.59 3.76 1.10
CA SER A 146 -16.20 2.91 0.08
C SER A 146 -15.12 2.26 -0.78
N ALA A 147 -15.03 0.94 -0.73
CA ALA A 147 -14.16 0.16 -1.61
C ALA A 147 -14.33 0.51 -3.11
N ARG A 148 -15.57 0.80 -3.55
CA ARG A 148 -15.86 1.14 -4.95
C ARG A 148 -15.41 2.55 -5.34
N ALA A 149 -15.22 3.47 -4.39
CA ALA A 149 -14.66 4.79 -4.68
C ALA A 149 -13.21 4.71 -5.18
N TRP A 150 -12.48 3.67 -4.77
CA TRP A 150 -11.09 3.43 -5.16
C TRP A 150 -10.92 3.06 -6.64
N GLU A 151 -11.99 2.78 -7.40
CA GLU A 151 -11.91 2.63 -8.87
C GLU A 151 -11.35 3.88 -9.57
N ARG A 152 -11.50 5.04 -8.93
CA ARG A 152 -11.07 6.34 -9.46
C ARG A 152 -9.71 6.80 -8.92
N PHE A 153 -9.09 6.01 -8.04
CA PHE A 153 -7.80 6.36 -7.43
C PHE A 153 -6.67 6.43 -8.45
N GLY A 154 -5.79 7.43 -8.38
CA GLY A 154 -4.59 7.54 -9.21
C GLY A 154 -4.80 7.25 -10.70
N ILE A 155 -3.96 6.42 -11.32
CA ILE A 155 -4.04 5.99 -12.72
C ILE A 155 -4.41 4.50 -12.87
N PRO A 156 -5.03 4.06 -13.99
CA PRO A 156 -5.24 2.65 -14.26
C PRO A 156 -3.92 1.88 -14.44
N THR A 157 -3.87 0.63 -13.98
CA THR A 157 -2.77 -0.30 -14.25
C THR A 157 -3.32 -1.72 -14.46
N ALA A 158 -2.52 -2.61 -15.04
CA ALA A 158 -2.77 -4.04 -14.88
C ALA A 158 -2.41 -4.49 -13.45
N PRO A 159 -2.97 -5.61 -12.95
CA PRO A 159 -2.60 -6.20 -11.67
C PRO A 159 -1.07 -6.40 -11.57
N THR A 160 -0.46 -5.84 -10.53
CA THR A 160 0.99 -5.80 -10.33
C THR A 160 1.29 -5.54 -8.85
N PRO A 161 2.44 -5.96 -8.29
CA PRO A 161 2.81 -5.71 -6.89
C PRO A 161 2.49 -4.31 -6.39
N GLY A 162 1.77 -4.22 -5.27
CA GLY A 162 1.39 -2.96 -4.65
C GLY A 162 0.22 -2.22 -5.31
N ALA A 163 -0.29 -2.63 -6.48
CA ALA A 163 -1.46 -2.00 -7.07
C ALA A 163 -2.67 -2.05 -6.12
N VAL A 164 -3.44 -0.97 -6.07
CA VAL A 164 -4.73 -0.93 -5.37
C VAL A 164 -5.73 -1.73 -6.21
N MET A 165 -6.21 -2.84 -5.64
CA MET A 165 -7.11 -3.79 -6.28
C MET A 165 -8.51 -3.61 -5.73
N VAL A 166 -9.47 -3.38 -6.62
CA VAL A 166 -10.89 -3.20 -6.27
C VAL A 166 -11.68 -4.41 -6.72
N PHE A 167 -12.57 -4.87 -5.86
CA PHE A 167 -13.46 -6.02 -6.06
C PHE A 167 -14.90 -5.64 -5.78
N TRP A 168 -15.84 -6.32 -6.44
CA TRP A 168 -17.25 -6.22 -6.12
C TRP A 168 -17.66 -7.26 -5.05
N ARG A 169 -18.75 -6.97 -4.33
CA ARG A 169 -19.45 -7.88 -3.43
C ARG A 169 -20.92 -7.94 -3.80
N ASP A 170 -21.57 -9.06 -3.53
CA ASP A 170 -22.97 -9.40 -3.89
C ASP A 170 -23.24 -9.46 -5.41
N GLY A 171 -22.74 -8.51 -6.19
CA GLY A 171 -22.77 -8.51 -7.65
C GLY A 171 -22.00 -7.34 -8.24
N ARG A 172 -21.64 -7.42 -9.53
CA ARG A 172 -20.81 -6.42 -10.22
C ARG A 172 -21.37 -5.01 -10.20
N GLY A 173 -22.70 -4.89 -10.35
CA GLY A 173 -23.44 -3.63 -10.32
C GLY A 173 -23.79 -3.13 -8.92
N SER A 174 -23.42 -3.85 -7.87
CA SER A 174 -23.66 -3.39 -6.50
C SER A 174 -22.67 -2.27 -6.13
N GLY A 175 -23.08 -1.38 -5.21
CA GLY A 175 -22.19 -0.41 -4.60
C GLY A 175 -21.25 -1.00 -3.54
N LYS A 176 -21.40 -2.28 -3.20
CA LYS A 176 -20.55 -2.97 -2.22
C LYS A 176 -19.30 -3.54 -2.88
N GLY A 177 -18.20 -3.55 -2.15
CA GLY A 177 -16.94 -4.03 -2.67
C GLY A 177 -15.92 -4.34 -1.59
N HIS A 178 -14.73 -4.70 -2.05
CA HIS A 178 -13.53 -4.81 -1.23
C HIS A 178 -12.37 -4.10 -1.92
N VAL A 179 -11.44 -3.56 -1.13
CA VAL A 179 -10.23 -2.93 -1.64
C VAL A 179 -9.02 -3.35 -0.80
N GLY A 180 -7.90 -3.58 -1.47
CA GLY A 180 -6.62 -3.90 -0.85
C GLY A 180 -5.50 -3.82 -1.86
N PHE A 181 -4.34 -4.35 -1.53
CA PHE A 181 -3.17 -4.32 -2.41
C PHE A 181 -2.89 -5.69 -3.03
N TYR A 182 -2.51 -5.70 -4.31
CA TYR A 182 -2.03 -6.91 -4.99
C TYR A 182 -0.82 -7.50 -4.26
N ALA A 183 -0.93 -8.76 -3.83
CA ALA A 183 0.10 -9.52 -3.11
C ALA A 183 0.39 -10.89 -3.78
N GLY A 184 0.05 -11.03 -5.05
CA GLY A 184 0.26 -12.22 -5.86
C GLY A 184 -1.03 -12.76 -6.48
N GLU A 185 -0.92 -13.83 -7.24
CA GLU A 185 -2.07 -14.50 -7.84
C GLU A 185 -1.78 -15.97 -8.16
N ASP A 186 -2.83 -16.73 -8.39
CA ASP A 186 -2.76 -17.99 -9.11
C ASP A 186 -3.60 -17.88 -10.41
N ASP A 187 -4.08 -18.99 -10.96
CA ASP A 187 -4.86 -18.97 -12.19
C ASP A 187 -6.30 -18.46 -11.97
N GLY A 188 -6.88 -18.71 -10.80
CA GLY A 188 -8.28 -18.40 -10.50
C GLY A 188 -8.51 -17.25 -9.50
N ALA A 189 -7.48 -16.82 -8.77
CA ALA A 189 -7.63 -15.82 -7.71
C ALA A 189 -6.41 -14.89 -7.59
N TYR A 190 -6.68 -13.69 -7.08
CA TYR A 190 -5.67 -12.78 -6.58
C TYR A 190 -5.49 -12.98 -5.07
N ARG A 191 -4.25 -12.89 -4.61
CA ARG A 191 -3.91 -12.76 -3.19
C ARG A 191 -3.83 -11.28 -2.86
N ILE A 192 -4.63 -10.84 -1.88
CA ILE A 192 -4.82 -9.43 -1.55
C ILE A 192 -4.42 -9.17 -0.10
N LEU A 193 -3.54 -8.19 0.08
CA LEU A 193 -3.23 -7.60 1.39
C LEU A 193 -4.22 -6.47 1.66
N GLY A 194 -5.15 -6.69 2.58
CA GLY A 194 -6.23 -5.76 2.85
C GLY A 194 -6.56 -5.67 4.33
N GLY A 195 -7.20 -4.56 4.71
CA GLY A 195 -7.82 -4.36 6.01
C GLY A 195 -9.23 -4.93 6.05
N ASN A 196 -9.77 -5.08 7.26
CA ASN A 196 -11.06 -5.68 7.55
C ASN A 196 -11.31 -7.07 6.91
N GLN A 197 -10.25 -7.85 6.72
CA GLN A 197 -10.35 -9.22 6.21
C GLN A 197 -10.32 -10.17 7.40
N SER A 198 -11.50 -10.70 7.75
CA SER A 198 -11.71 -11.37 9.05
C SER A 198 -11.24 -10.47 10.20
N ASP A 199 -11.77 -9.24 10.21
CA ASP A 199 -11.62 -8.26 11.29
C ASP A 199 -10.15 -7.87 11.55
N SER A 200 -9.33 -7.98 10.49
CA SER A 200 -7.88 -7.82 10.58
C SER A 200 -7.25 -7.34 9.27
N VAL A 201 -6.06 -6.75 9.39
CA VAL A 201 -5.14 -6.59 8.27
C VAL A 201 -4.45 -7.94 8.03
N SER A 202 -4.73 -8.55 6.87
CA SER A 202 -4.25 -9.90 6.56
C SER A 202 -4.12 -10.12 5.06
N LEU A 203 -3.71 -11.34 4.67
CA LEU A 203 -3.71 -11.78 3.28
C LEU A 203 -4.91 -12.68 3.03
N ALA A 204 -5.71 -12.37 2.01
CA ALA A 204 -6.88 -13.16 1.61
C ALA A 204 -6.85 -13.48 0.11
N TRP A 205 -7.48 -14.58 -0.28
CA TRP A 205 -7.61 -14.98 -1.69
C TRP A 205 -8.97 -14.57 -2.23
N LEU A 206 -9.01 -13.68 -3.22
CA LEU A 206 -10.24 -13.22 -3.86
C LEU A 206 -10.28 -13.68 -5.32
N THR A 207 -11.43 -14.16 -5.75
CA THR A 207 -11.56 -14.74 -7.09
C THR A 207 -11.42 -13.67 -8.18
N LYS A 208 -10.91 -14.05 -9.35
CA LYS A 208 -10.75 -13.11 -10.48
C LYS A 208 -12.09 -12.64 -11.04
N GLU A 209 -13.16 -13.41 -10.86
CA GLU A 209 -14.51 -13.01 -11.26
C GLU A 209 -14.99 -11.77 -10.51
N ARG A 210 -14.54 -11.60 -9.25
CA ARG A 210 -14.87 -10.45 -8.40
C ARG A 210 -14.11 -9.18 -8.76
N PHE A 211 -13.09 -9.27 -9.62
CA PHE A 211 -12.20 -8.16 -9.95
C PHE A 211 -12.92 -7.04 -10.72
N VAL A 212 -12.65 -5.80 -10.32
CA VAL A 212 -13.22 -4.59 -10.93
C VAL A 212 -12.14 -3.76 -11.59
N ALA A 213 -11.13 -3.34 -10.83
CA ALA A 213 -10.10 -2.43 -11.30
C ALA A 213 -8.79 -2.61 -10.53
N ALA A 214 -7.66 -2.36 -11.20
CA ALA A 214 -6.35 -2.18 -10.58
C ALA A 214 -5.88 -0.76 -10.83
N ARG A 215 -5.42 -0.09 -9.77
CA ARG A 215 -5.08 1.33 -9.75
C ARG A 215 -3.70 1.55 -9.13
N TRP A 216 -3.03 2.61 -9.57
CA TRP A 216 -1.67 2.97 -9.17
C TRP A 216 -1.62 4.43 -8.72
N PRO A 217 -0.86 4.78 -7.65
CA PRO A 217 -0.69 6.17 -7.25
C PRO A 217 -0.18 7.05 -8.41
N ALA A 218 -0.82 8.19 -8.66
CA ALA A 218 -0.45 9.08 -9.76
C ALA A 218 0.87 9.83 -9.52
N THR A 219 1.30 10.00 -8.26
CA THR A 219 2.55 10.67 -7.89
C THR A 219 3.76 9.74 -7.90
N VAL A 220 3.58 8.47 -8.28
CA VAL A 220 4.65 7.47 -8.37
C VAL A 220 4.82 7.09 -9.85
N PRO A 221 6.07 6.92 -10.35
CA PRO A 221 6.28 6.49 -11.73
C PRO A 221 5.42 5.28 -12.10
N PRO A 222 4.79 5.26 -13.30
CA PRO A 222 3.94 4.16 -13.73
C PRO A 222 4.66 2.81 -13.62
N PRO A 223 3.98 1.76 -13.15
CA PRO A 223 4.61 0.48 -12.93
C PRO A 223 4.84 -0.22 -14.26
N VAL A 224 5.88 -1.07 -14.31
CA VAL A 224 5.93 -2.14 -15.30
C VAL A 224 5.08 -3.27 -14.76
N ALA A 225 3.92 -3.52 -15.39
CA ALA A 225 2.98 -4.54 -14.93
C ALA A 225 3.62 -5.93 -14.87
N ARG A 226 3.50 -6.60 -13.72
CA ARG A 226 4.10 -7.92 -13.46
C ARG A 226 3.17 -8.81 -12.64
N ALA A 227 2.72 -9.89 -13.26
CA ALA A 227 1.98 -10.97 -12.60
C ALA A 227 2.90 -11.81 -11.71
N ILE A 228 2.74 -11.79 -10.39
CA ILE A 228 3.50 -12.67 -9.49
C ILE A 228 2.67 -13.91 -9.12
N LYS A 229 3.11 -15.08 -9.58
CA LYS A 229 2.46 -16.37 -9.26
C LYS A 229 2.84 -16.85 -7.86
N VAL A 230 1.83 -17.16 -7.05
CA VAL A 230 1.98 -17.64 -5.67
C VAL A 230 1.10 -18.87 -5.48
N ALA A 231 1.64 -19.92 -4.86
CA ALA A 231 0.85 -21.11 -4.55
C ALA A 231 -0.24 -20.77 -3.51
N ARG A 232 -1.48 -21.18 -3.79
CA ARG A 232 -2.60 -20.99 -2.87
C ARG A 232 -2.39 -21.82 -1.61
N ASN A 233 -2.44 -21.15 -0.47
CA ASN A 233 -2.18 -21.74 0.85
C ASN A 233 -3.38 -21.66 1.81
N SER A 234 -4.51 -21.11 1.36
CA SER A 234 -5.76 -21.04 2.12
C SER A 234 -6.98 -20.95 1.18
N SER A 235 -8.17 -21.08 1.75
CA SER A 235 -9.43 -21.00 1.01
C SER A 235 -9.71 -19.61 0.46
N LEU A 236 -10.60 -19.53 -0.52
CA LEU A 236 -11.13 -18.27 -1.03
C LEU A 236 -11.91 -17.53 0.07
N SER A 237 -11.71 -16.22 0.12
CA SER A 237 -12.40 -15.32 1.03
C SER A 237 -13.70 -14.80 0.44
N TRP A 238 -14.70 -14.69 1.31
CA TRP A 238 -16.00 -14.07 1.05
C TRP A 238 -16.42 -13.09 2.16
N ASN A 239 -15.58 -12.91 3.19
CA ASN A 239 -15.83 -12.06 4.36
C ASN A 239 -14.73 -11.00 4.52
N GLU A 240 -14.87 -9.88 3.82
CA GLU A 240 -13.89 -8.76 3.82
C GLU A 240 -14.49 -7.41 4.25
N ALA A 241 -15.59 -7.42 5.02
CA ALA A 241 -16.24 -6.21 5.51
C ALA A 241 -17.12 -6.52 6.72
#